data_AF-A0A1C7M6C6-F1
#
_entry.id   AF-A0A1C7M6C6-F1
#
_cell.length_a   1.000
_cell.length_b   1.000
_cell.length_c   1.000
_cell.angle_alpha   90.00
_cell.angle_beta   90.00
_cell.angle_gamma   90.00
#
_symmetry.space_group_name_H-M   'P 1'
#
loop_
_entity.id
_entity.type
_entity.pdbx_description
1 polymer ?
#
loop_
_entity_poly.entity_id
_entity_poly.type
_entity_poly.pdbx_seq_one_letter_code
_entity_poly.pdbx_strand_id
1 'polypeptide(L)'
;MAKHSTTPQTRPSVSMALVGAIRFSELPPSPVLTLKIPGILSHFGAEHLGATHAVRILVRAGRLRAAKQLYSEVCARQTPSVRTVMGNTILHGSMLHPSRRNARTMRKVLDVLNNLVKGCAFVPDRVTVNILVKTLLRWTKDIDAQKARVLFDRVIRSGYPTGTVEQGSVPFGTEAAASPQGFEIPKLDSSISFVRHVRPLYKMFIKAFYLRGDVHAARTVVGILKAVEAGAMDVERRERFKIARGLDDNHARTSG
;
A
#
# COMPACT_ATOMS: atom_id res chain seq x y z
N MET A 1 -20.78 51.21 28.03
CA MET A 1 -20.33 50.73 26.70
C MET A 1 -19.67 49.37 26.87
N ALA A 2 -20.38 48.28 26.55
CA ALA A 2 -19.88 46.91 26.71
C ALA A 2 -19.10 46.49 25.45
N LYS A 3 -17.84 46.08 25.62
CA LYS A 3 -17.01 45.53 24.56
C LYS A 3 -17.46 44.09 24.29
N HIS A 4 -18.11 43.84 23.16
CA HIS A 4 -18.41 42.48 22.70
C HIS A 4 -17.12 41.81 22.26
N SER A 5 -16.61 40.91 23.10
CA SER A 5 -15.52 40.00 22.77
C SER A 5 -16.03 38.99 21.74
N THR A 6 -15.67 39.19 20.47
CA THR A 6 -15.92 38.22 19.40
C THR A 6 -15.01 37.01 19.60
N THR A 7 -15.58 35.91 20.09
CA THR A 7 -14.90 34.63 20.22
C THR A 7 -14.43 34.16 18.83
N PRO A 8 -13.16 33.79 18.63
CA PRO A 8 -12.67 33.32 17.34
C PRO A 8 -13.38 32.01 16.98
N GLN A 9 -14.23 32.05 15.95
CA GLN A 9 -14.86 30.86 15.40
C GLN A 9 -13.78 29.95 14.79
N THR A 10 -13.59 28.78 15.40
CA THR A 10 -12.68 27.76 14.90
C THR A 10 -13.27 27.18 13.62
N ARG A 11 -12.60 27.40 12.48
CA ARG A 11 -13.04 26.80 11.20
C ARG A 11 -12.97 25.28 11.33
N PRO A 12 -14.05 24.54 11.00
CA PRO A 12 -14.03 23.09 11.04
C PRO A 12 -12.99 22.54 10.05
N SER A 13 -12.26 21.49 10.44
CA SER A 13 -11.27 20.87 9.55
C SER A 13 -11.95 20.28 8.31
N VAL A 14 -11.23 20.27 7.18
CA VAL A 14 -11.73 19.70 5.90
C VAL A 14 -12.19 18.25 6.08
N SER A 15 -11.49 17.49 6.93
CA SER A 15 -11.88 16.12 7.26
C SER A 15 -13.24 16.06 7.95
N MET A 16 -13.53 16.96 8.89
CA MET A 16 -14.81 17.00 9.59
C MET A 16 -15.94 17.45 8.66
N ALA A 17 -15.68 18.42 7.77
CA ALA A 17 -16.64 18.85 6.75
C ALA A 17 -16.99 17.70 5.78
N LEU A 18 -15.99 16.94 5.32
CA LEU A 18 -16.19 15.74 4.51
C LEU A 18 -16.98 14.68 5.30
N VAL A 19 -16.67 14.48 6.57
CA VAL A 19 -17.36 13.50 7.43
C VAL A 19 -18.83 13.85 7.61
N GLY A 20 -19.14 15.11 7.90
CA GLY A 20 -20.51 15.60 8.04
C GLY A 20 -21.30 15.50 6.72
N ALA A 21 -20.69 15.87 5.60
CA ALA A 21 -21.37 15.90 4.30
C ALA A 21 -21.75 14.51 3.75
N ILE A 22 -20.98 13.47 4.11
CA ILE A 22 -21.09 12.14 3.50
C ILE A 22 -21.84 11.15 4.39
N ARG A 23 -22.19 11.54 5.63
CA ARG A 23 -22.88 10.69 6.63
C ARG A 23 -22.19 9.31 6.74
N PHE A 24 -20.95 9.32 7.22
CA PHE A 24 -20.04 8.16 7.30
C PHE A 24 -20.53 6.93 8.08
N SER A 25 -21.70 6.99 8.70
CA SER A 25 -22.34 5.83 9.34
C SER A 25 -22.73 4.74 8.35
N GLU A 26 -22.86 5.06 7.04
CA GLU A 26 -23.22 4.09 6.01
C GLU A 26 -21.97 3.53 5.30
N LEU A 27 -21.73 2.23 5.45
CA LEU A 27 -20.74 1.47 4.68
C LEU A 27 -21.45 0.56 3.68
N PRO A 28 -21.31 0.74 2.35
CA PRO A 28 -20.50 1.74 1.63
C PRO A 28 -21.15 3.15 1.53
N PRO A 29 -20.36 4.23 1.34
CA PRO A 29 -20.89 5.59 1.22
C PRO A 29 -21.80 5.75 0.00
N SER A 30 -22.91 6.47 0.18
CA SER A 30 -23.89 6.71 -0.89
C SER A 30 -23.23 7.35 -2.12
N PRO A 31 -23.37 6.75 -3.33
CA PRO A 31 -22.82 7.31 -4.55
C PRO A 31 -23.27 8.76 -4.76
N VAL A 32 -24.56 9.08 -4.55
CA VAL A 32 -25.09 10.43 -4.77
C VAL A 32 -24.36 11.47 -3.92
N LEU A 33 -24.11 11.19 -2.63
CA LEU A 33 -23.43 12.12 -1.73
C LEU A 33 -21.99 12.39 -2.15
N THR A 34 -21.31 11.40 -2.73
CA THR A 34 -19.93 11.60 -3.20
C THR A 34 -19.80 12.55 -4.40
N LEU A 35 -20.91 12.95 -5.06
CA LEU A 35 -20.89 14.01 -6.09
C LEU A 35 -20.55 15.39 -5.50
N LYS A 36 -20.76 15.60 -4.20
CA LYS A 36 -20.46 16.88 -3.53
C LYS A 36 -18.98 17.05 -3.19
N ILE A 37 -18.19 15.97 -3.25
CA ILE A 37 -16.77 15.98 -2.85
C ILE A 37 -15.94 17.02 -3.61
N PRO A 38 -16.03 17.13 -4.96
CA PRO A 38 -15.28 18.16 -5.68
C PRO A 38 -15.62 19.58 -5.22
N GLY A 39 -16.91 19.90 -5.05
CA GLY A 39 -17.36 21.22 -4.59
C GLY A 39 -16.86 21.56 -3.19
N ILE A 40 -16.82 20.59 -2.28
CA ILE A 40 -16.26 20.76 -0.93
C ILE A 40 -14.75 21.05 -1.03
N LEU A 41 -14.00 20.28 -1.83
CA LEU A 41 -12.56 20.47 -1.97
C LEU A 41 -12.20 21.81 -2.62
N SER A 42 -13.00 22.29 -3.57
CA SER A 42 -12.82 23.63 -4.16
C SER A 42 -12.99 24.73 -3.11
N HIS A 43 -13.86 24.54 -2.11
CA HIS A 43 -14.15 25.55 -1.10
C HIS A 43 -13.11 25.61 0.02
N PHE A 44 -12.58 24.46 0.45
CA PHE A 44 -11.67 24.37 1.59
C PHE A 44 -10.18 24.38 1.21
N GLY A 45 -9.86 24.37 -0.09
CA GLY A 45 -8.51 24.18 -0.58
C GLY A 45 -8.08 22.70 -0.50
N ALA A 46 -7.23 22.29 -1.43
CA ALA A 46 -6.74 20.92 -1.53
C ALA A 46 -5.61 20.64 -0.51
N GLU A 47 -5.89 20.81 0.78
CA GLU A 47 -4.96 20.39 1.83
C GLU A 47 -4.64 18.89 1.71
N HIS A 48 -3.39 18.53 2.01
CA HIS A 48 -2.84 17.18 1.76
C HIS A 48 -3.68 16.04 2.35
N LEU A 49 -4.20 16.22 3.57
CA LEU A 49 -4.98 15.21 4.28
C LEU A 49 -6.41 15.09 3.72
N GLY A 50 -7.02 16.21 3.34
CA GLY A 50 -8.35 16.25 2.74
C GLY A 50 -8.41 15.52 1.40
N ALA A 51 -7.42 15.75 0.52
CA ALA A 51 -7.33 15.10 -0.78
C ALA A 51 -7.18 13.57 -0.67
N THR A 52 -6.31 13.08 0.22
CA THR A 52 -6.10 11.65 0.45
C THR A 52 -7.38 10.97 0.92
N HIS A 53 -8.08 11.60 1.87
CA HIS A 53 -9.32 11.08 2.41
C HIS A 53 -10.42 11.05 1.34
N ALA A 54 -10.58 12.13 0.57
CA ALA A 54 -11.53 12.22 -0.53
C ALA A 54 -11.31 11.14 -1.61
N VAL A 55 -10.06 10.92 -2.04
CA VAL A 55 -9.71 9.84 -2.97
C VAL A 55 -10.11 8.48 -2.41
N ARG A 56 -9.84 8.23 -1.12
CA ARG A 56 -10.22 6.97 -0.45
C ARG A 56 -11.73 6.77 -0.44
N ILE A 57 -12.52 7.80 -0.16
CA ILE A 57 -13.99 7.73 -0.17
C ILE A 57 -14.49 7.39 -1.58
N LEU A 58 -14.01 8.12 -2.60
CA LEU A 58 -14.40 7.91 -3.99
C LEU A 58 -14.08 6.48 -4.45
N VAL A 59 -12.92 5.97 -4.08
CA VAL A 59 -12.53 4.58 -4.37
C VAL A 59 -13.46 3.58 -3.68
N ARG A 60 -13.77 3.77 -2.39
CA ARG A 60 -14.70 2.90 -1.63
C ARG A 60 -16.13 2.94 -2.18
N ALA A 61 -16.55 4.08 -2.72
CA ALA A 61 -17.84 4.26 -3.40
C ALA A 61 -17.87 3.66 -4.82
N GLY A 62 -16.80 3.01 -5.29
CA GLY A 62 -16.69 2.47 -6.64
C GLY A 62 -16.46 3.52 -7.73
N ARG A 63 -16.23 4.79 -7.37
CA ARG A 63 -16.09 5.92 -8.30
C ARG A 63 -14.64 6.15 -8.72
N LEU A 64 -14.04 5.14 -9.31
CA LEU A 64 -12.63 5.18 -9.75
C LEU A 64 -12.32 6.26 -10.78
N ARG A 65 -13.28 6.62 -11.65
CA ARG A 65 -13.08 7.70 -12.63
C ARG A 65 -12.91 9.05 -11.92
N ALA A 66 -13.82 9.37 -11.01
CA ALA A 66 -13.76 10.59 -10.21
C ALA A 66 -12.50 10.62 -9.31
N ALA A 67 -12.14 9.50 -8.69
CA ALA A 67 -10.93 9.42 -7.87
C ALA A 67 -9.65 9.73 -8.66
N LYS A 68 -9.54 9.22 -9.91
CA LYS A 68 -8.40 9.51 -10.79
C LYS A 68 -8.38 10.96 -11.25
N GLN A 69 -9.54 11.51 -11.60
CA GLN A 69 -9.65 12.90 -12.01
C GLN A 69 -9.22 13.84 -10.87
N LEU A 70 -9.75 13.61 -9.67
CA LEU A 70 -9.34 14.36 -8.48
C LEU A 70 -7.84 14.23 -8.24
N TYR A 71 -7.29 13.01 -8.34
CA TYR A 71 -5.85 12.79 -8.18
C TYR A 71 -5.02 13.58 -9.21
N SER A 72 -5.40 13.59 -10.50
CA SER A 72 -4.68 14.36 -11.51
C SER A 72 -4.74 15.87 -11.30
N GLU A 73 -5.85 16.38 -10.75
CA GLU A 73 -6.00 17.81 -10.46
C GLU A 73 -5.12 18.24 -9.28
N VAL A 74 -5.01 17.40 -8.25
CA VAL A 74 -4.29 17.75 -7.03
C VAL A 74 -2.82 17.33 -7.04
N CYS A 75 -2.41 16.32 -7.83
CA CYS A 75 -1.10 15.66 -7.66
C CYS A 75 0.10 16.61 -7.72
N ALA A 76 0.08 17.64 -8.57
CA ALA A 76 1.18 18.60 -8.71
C ALA A 76 1.45 19.40 -7.41
N ARG A 77 0.43 19.54 -6.55
CA ARG A 77 0.52 20.29 -5.28
C ARG A 77 0.89 19.40 -4.09
N GLN A 78 1.12 18.11 -4.31
CA GLN A 78 1.22 17.11 -3.25
C GLN A 78 2.64 16.58 -3.13
N THR A 79 3.07 16.30 -1.89
CA THR A 79 4.38 15.69 -1.66
C THR A 79 4.45 14.30 -2.30
N PRO A 80 5.65 13.80 -2.66
CA PRO A 80 5.80 12.47 -3.25
C PRO A 80 5.16 11.36 -2.41
N SER A 81 5.30 11.42 -1.09
CA SER A 81 4.70 10.45 -0.17
C SER A 81 3.17 10.42 -0.26
N VAL A 82 2.51 11.60 -0.25
CA VAL A 82 1.05 11.70 -0.36
C VAL A 82 0.57 11.23 -1.72
N ARG A 83 1.29 11.56 -2.80
CA ARG A 83 1.01 11.03 -4.15
C ARG A 83 1.05 9.51 -4.20
N THR A 84 2.07 8.89 -3.61
CA THR A 84 2.19 7.44 -3.54
C THR A 84 1.04 6.80 -2.76
N VAL A 85 0.62 7.38 -1.62
CA VAL A 85 -0.53 6.88 -0.86
C VAL A 85 -1.84 6.95 -1.68
N MET A 86 -2.09 8.06 -2.36
CA MET A 86 -3.28 8.22 -3.21
C MET A 86 -3.25 7.26 -4.41
N GLY A 87 -2.11 7.16 -5.11
CA GLY A 87 -1.93 6.24 -6.22
C GLY A 87 -2.12 4.78 -5.82
N ASN A 88 -1.55 4.34 -4.69
CA ASN A 88 -1.76 3.00 -4.14
C ASN A 88 -3.23 2.75 -3.78
N THR A 89 -3.94 3.77 -3.28
CA THR A 89 -5.39 3.69 -3.00
C THR A 89 -6.20 3.46 -4.29
N ILE A 90 -5.89 4.19 -5.36
CA ILE A 90 -6.53 4.06 -6.68
C ILE A 90 -6.22 2.70 -7.33
N LEU A 91 -4.96 2.24 -7.25
CA LEU A 91 -4.54 0.94 -7.76
C LEU A 91 -5.27 -0.20 -7.06
N HIS A 92 -5.32 -0.17 -5.72
CA HIS A 92 -6.05 -1.17 -4.94
C HIS A 92 -7.55 -1.16 -5.28
N GLY A 93 -8.15 0.03 -5.40
CA GLY A 93 -9.53 0.17 -5.86
C GLY A 93 -9.79 -0.44 -7.24
N SER A 94 -8.86 -0.24 -8.18
CA SER A 94 -8.94 -0.79 -9.54
C SER A 94 -8.92 -2.32 -9.58
N MET A 95 -8.22 -2.95 -8.63
CA MET A 95 -8.18 -4.40 -8.44
C MET A 95 -9.48 -4.96 -7.83
N LEU A 96 -10.19 -4.19 -7.00
CA LEU A 96 -11.40 -4.66 -6.30
C LEU A 96 -12.68 -4.66 -7.16
N HIS A 97 -12.63 -4.13 -8.38
CA HIS A 97 -13.81 -3.99 -9.22
C HIS A 97 -14.42 -5.37 -9.60
N PRO A 98 -15.67 -5.69 -9.21
CA PRO A 98 -16.22 -7.05 -9.26
C PRO A 98 -16.48 -7.58 -10.69
N SER A 99 -16.76 -6.69 -11.64
CA SER A 99 -17.19 -7.06 -13.00
C SER A 99 -16.09 -7.60 -13.93
N ARG A 100 -14.81 -7.63 -13.50
CA ARG A 100 -13.70 -7.93 -14.41
C ARG A 100 -13.13 -9.34 -14.22
N ARG A 101 -13.06 -10.08 -15.34
CA ARG A 101 -12.25 -11.32 -15.45
C ARG A 101 -10.78 -11.01 -15.12
N ASN A 102 -10.10 -11.91 -14.40
CA ASN A 102 -8.77 -11.70 -13.84
C ASN A 102 -7.73 -11.08 -14.81
N ALA A 103 -7.61 -11.60 -16.04
CA ALA A 103 -6.71 -11.06 -17.06
C ALA A 103 -6.98 -9.58 -17.41
N ARG A 104 -8.26 -9.21 -17.53
CA ARG A 104 -8.69 -7.83 -17.79
C ARG A 104 -8.43 -6.94 -16.57
N THR A 105 -8.59 -7.48 -15.36
CA THR A 105 -8.24 -6.79 -14.12
C THR A 105 -6.76 -6.46 -14.08
N MET A 106 -5.87 -7.43 -14.37
CA MET A 106 -4.42 -7.20 -14.35
C MET A 106 -4.00 -6.16 -15.39
N ARG A 107 -4.44 -6.31 -16.65
CA ARG A 107 -4.18 -5.31 -17.70
C ARG A 107 -4.64 -3.93 -17.27
N LYS A 108 -5.84 -3.82 -16.69
CA LYS A 108 -6.35 -2.53 -16.24
C LYS A 108 -5.55 -1.94 -15.07
N VAL A 109 -5.08 -2.77 -14.14
CA VAL A 109 -4.23 -2.31 -13.03
C VAL A 109 -2.90 -1.79 -13.58
N LEU A 110 -2.29 -2.49 -14.54
CA LEU A 110 -1.07 -2.02 -15.23
C LEU A 110 -1.30 -0.72 -16.01
N ASP A 111 -2.42 -0.61 -16.74
CA ASP A 111 -2.78 0.64 -17.43
C ASP A 111 -2.90 1.79 -16.43
N VAL A 112 -3.56 1.55 -15.28
CA VAL A 112 -3.70 2.56 -14.24
C VAL A 112 -2.33 2.92 -13.67
N LEU A 113 -1.47 1.95 -13.38
CA LEU A 113 -0.11 2.20 -12.90
C LEU A 113 0.68 3.06 -13.90
N ASN A 114 0.69 2.69 -15.18
CA ASN A 114 1.38 3.43 -16.23
C ASN A 114 0.87 4.87 -16.34
N ASN A 115 -0.43 5.08 -16.24
CA ASN A 115 -1.02 6.42 -16.26
C ASN A 115 -0.63 7.24 -15.01
N LEU A 116 -0.60 6.63 -13.82
CA LEU A 116 -0.19 7.30 -12.59
C LEU A 116 1.29 7.70 -12.64
N VAL A 117 2.16 6.81 -13.12
CA VAL A 117 3.61 7.06 -13.27
C VAL A 117 3.85 8.20 -14.26
N LYS A 118 3.25 8.12 -15.47
CA LYS A 118 3.44 9.11 -16.53
C LYS A 118 2.80 10.47 -16.21
N GLY A 119 1.59 10.48 -15.66
CA GLY A 119 0.79 11.70 -15.53
C GLY A 119 0.95 12.43 -14.20
N CYS A 120 1.32 11.74 -13.12
CA CYS A 120 1.29 12.30 -11.77
C CYS A 120 2.61 12.16 -11.01
N ALA A 121 3.69 11.73 -11.71
CA ALA A 121 4.99 11.40 -11.11
C ALA A 121 4.84 10.51 -9.87
N PHE A 122 3.94 9.52 -9.99
CA PHE A 122 3.77 8.48 -8.98
C PHE A 122 5.02 7.59 -8.96
N VAL A 123 5.61 7.41 -7.77
CA VAL A 123 6.76 6.52 -7.56
C VAL A 123 6.26 5.22 -6.94
N PRO A 124 6.33 4.08 -7.66
CA PRO A 124 5.96 2.79 -7.12
C PRO A 124 6.78 2.46 -5.87
N ASP A 125 6.13 1.89 -4.86
CA ASP A 125 6.77 1.45 -3.61
C ASP A 125 6.49 -0.04 -3.33
N ARG A 126 6.95 -0.53 -2.17
CA ARG A 126 6.74 -1.92 -1.76
C ARG A 126 5.24 -2.25 -1.61
N VAL A 127 4.40 -1.28 -1.26
CA VAL A 127 2.95 -1.45 -1.21
C VAL A 127 2.38 -1.60 -2.63
N THR A 128 2.88 -0.83 -3.61
CA THR A 128 2.53 -1.00 -5.02
C THR A 128 2.85 -2.42 -5.49
N VAL A 129 4.05 -2.93 -5.21
CA VAL A 129 4.45 -4.31 -5.56
C VAL A 129 3.50 -5.33 -4.93
N ASN A 130 3.15 -5.16 -3.65
CA ASN A 130 2.20 -6.04 -2.97
C ASN A 130 0.83 -6.03 -3.65
N ILE A 131 0.32 -4.89 -4.11
CA ILE A 131 -0.94 -4.78 -4.84
C ILE A 131 -0.86 -5.52 -6.19
N LEU A 132 0.25 -5.38 -6.92
CA LEU A 132 0.45 -6.05 -8.20
C LEU A 132 0.53 -7.57 -8.04
N VAL A 133 1.34 -8.04 -7.09
CA VAL A 133 1.47 -9.47 -6.76
C VAL A 133 0.12 -10.04 -6.31
N LYS A 134 -0.62 -9.31 -5.45
CA LYS A 134 -1.99 -9.70 -5.05
C LYS A 134 -2.91 -9.88 -6.25
N THR A 135 -2.81 -8.96 -7.22
CA THR A 135 -3.63 -9.01 -8.44
C THR A 135 -3.28 -10.24 -9.29
N LEU A 136 -1.99 -10.54 -9.46
CA LEU A 136 -1.51 -11.73 -10.17
C LEU A 136 -1.93 -13.04 -9.49
N LEU A 137 -1.75 -13.14 -8.18
CA LEU A 137 -2.07 -14.37 -7.43
C LEU A 137 -3.57 -14.71 -7.44
N ARG A 138 -4.46 -13.72 -7.60
CA ARG A 138 -5.90 -13.93 -7.82
C ARG A 138 -6.22 -14.58 -9.16
N TRP A 139 -5.30 -14.53 -10.12
CA TRP A 139 -5.47 -15.10 -11.45
C TRP A 139 -5.14 -16.60 -11.48
N THR A 140 -5.93 -17.40 -10.75
CA THR A 140 -5.68 -18.84 -10.55
C THR A 140 -5.66 -19.68 -11.83
N LYS A 141 -6.38 -19.27 -12.88
CA LYS A 141 -6.40 -19.98 -14.17
C LYS A 141 -5.09 -19.92 -14.94
N ASP A 142 -4.34 -18.82 -14.81
CA ASP A 142 -3.14 -18.58 -15.62
C ASP A 142 -1.84 -18.60 -14.80
N ILE A 143 -1.95 -18.36 -13.50
CA ILE A 143 -0.86 -18.52 -12.53
C ILE A 143 -1.11 -19.82 -11.77
N ASP A 144 -0.53 -20.92 -12.26
CA ASP A 144 -0.46 -22.22 -11.59
C ASP A 144 0.50 -22.20 -10.39
N ALA A 145 0.68 -23.35 -9.73
CA ALA A 145 1.57 -23.48 -8.58
C ALA A 145 3.03 -23.16 -8.93
N GLN A 146 3.53 -23.64 -10.07
CA GLN A 146 4.91 -23.45 -10.48
C GLN A 146 5.20 -21.97 -10.79
N LYS A 147 4.31 -21.30 -11.52
CA LYS A 147 4.42 -19.85 -11.78
C LYS A 147 4.35 -19.04 -10.49
N ALA A 148 3.57 -19.47 -9.50
CA ALA A 148 3.55 -18.83 -8.18
C ALA A 148 4.88 -19.00 -7.42
N ARG A 149 5.56 -20.15 -7.54
CA ARG A 149 6.93 -20.35 -7.01
C ARG A 149 7.93 -19.43 -7.67
N VAL A 150 7.91 -19.35 -9.01
CA VAL A 150 8.79 -18.44 -9.77
C VAL A 150 8.55 -16.99 -9.39
N LEU A 151 7.28 -16.59 -9.24
CA LEU A 151 6.92 -15.25 -8.79
C LEU A 151 7.45 -14.98 -7.38
N PHE A 152 7.37 -15.94 -6.46
CA PHE A 152 7.90 -15.79 -5.11
C PHE A 152 9.41 -15.57 -5.12
N ASP A 153 10.17 -16.44 -5.80
CA ASP A 153 11.63 -16.32 -5.92
C ASP A 153 12.03 -14.97 -6.55
N ARG A 154 11.26 -14.49 -7.53
CA ARG A 154 11.51 -13.15 -8.10
C ARG A 154 11.27 -12.03 -7.09
N VAL A 155 10.26 -12.15 -6.23
CA VAL A 155 10.04 -11.17 -5.16
C VAL A 155 11.20 -11.21 -4.16
N ILE A 156 11.74 -12.39 -3.83
CA ILE A 156 12.97 -12.51 -3.01
C ILE A 156 14.15 -11.78 -3.67
N ARG A 157 14.41 -12.04 -4.95
CA ARG A 157 15.46 -11.34 -5.72
C ARG A 157 15.28 -9.82 -5.79
N SER A 158 14.05 -9.33 -5.64
CA SER A 158 13.78 -7.89 -5.57
C SER A 158 14.09 -7.26 -4.20
N GLY A 159 14.67 -8.04 -3.27
CA GLY A 159 15.11 -7.59 -1.95
C GLY A 159 14.15 -7.87 -0.80
N TYR A 160 13.23 -8.84 -0.95
CA TYR A 160 12.42 -9.29 0.19
C TYR A 160 13.21 -10.30 1.04
N PRO A 161 13.20 -10.16 2.38
CA PRO A 161 14.08 -10.93 3.26
C PRO A 161 13.61 -12.38 3.41
N THR A 162 14.54 -13.34 3.39
CA THR A 162 14.24 -14.77 3.63
C THR A 162 14.48 -15.22 5.07
N GLY A 163 15.18 -14.42 5.88
CA GLY A 163 15.54 -14.77 7.25
C GLY A 163 16.74 -15.72 7.36
N THR A 164 17.28 -16.21 6.25
CA THR A 164 18.53 -16.98 6.18
C THR A 164 19.66 -16.16 5.57
N VAL A 165 20.91 -16.51 5.92
CA VAL A 165 22.11 -15.71 5.62
C VAL A 165 22.68 -16.01 4.23
N GLU A 166 22.25 -17.08 3.55
CA GLU A 166 22.71 -17.40 2.20
C GLU A 166 22.18 -16.38 1.19
N GLN A 167 22.93 -15.29 1.03
CA GLN A 167 22.65 -14.25 0.06
C GLN A 167 22.69 -14.88 -1.34
N GLY A 168 21.54 -14.86 -2.02
CA GLY A 168 21.43 -15.27 -3.42
C GLY A 168 20.78 -16.64 -3.65
N SER A 169 20.61 -17.47 -2.62
CA SER A 169 19.79 -18.68 -2.78
C SER A 169 18.30 -18.29 -2.76
N VAL A 170 17.55 -18.78 -3.75
CA VAL A 170 16.10 -18.56 -3.81
C VAL A 170 15.36 -19.80 -3.27
N PRO A 171 14.25 -19.61 -2.54
CA PRO A 171 13.55 -20.70 -1.85
C PRO A 171 13.14 -21.90 -2.70
N PHE A 172 12.80 -21.68 -3.96
CA PHE A 172 12.32 -22.74 -4.85
C PHE A 172 13.30 -23.09 -5.98
N GLY A 173 14.51 -22.52 -5.99
CA GLY A 173 15.54 -22.78 -7.00
C GLY A 173 15.12 -22.42 -8.42
N THR A 174 14.09 -21.59 -8.62
CA THR A 174 13.56 -21.32 -9.97
C THR A 174 14.48 -20.38 -10.74
N GLU A 175 14.76 -20.68 -12.01
CA GLU A 175 15.63 -19.85 -12.84
C GLU A 175 15.08 -18.44 -13.08
N ALA A 176 15.98 -17.45 -13.17
CA ALA A 176 15.61 -16.05 -13.33
C ALA A 176 14.96 -15.73 -14.70
N ALA A 177 15.20 -16.56 -15.73
CA ALA A 177 14.73 -16.31 -17.09
C ALA A 177 13.22 -16.56 -17.28
N ALA A 178 12.58 -17.33 -16.39
CA ALA A 178 11.19 -17.73 -16.54
C ALA A 178 10.21 -16.66 -15.99
N SER A 179 10.25 -15.42 -16.48
CA SER A 179 9.28 -14.41 -16.05
C SER A 179 7.86 -14.84 -16.45
N PRO A 180 6.93 -15.10 -15.51
CA PRO A 180 5.55 -15.34 -15.89
C PRO A 180 4.98 -14.07 -16.54
N GLN A 181 4.67 -14.17 -17.84
CA GLN A 181 3.92 -13.16 -18.61
C GLN A 181 4.57 -11.77 -18.74
N GLY A 182 5.91 -11.69 -18.76
CA GLY A 182 6.62 -10.42 -18.99
C GLY A 182 6.41 -9.37 -17.89
N PHE A 183 5.91 -9.77 -16.71
CA PHE A 183 5.73 -8.87 -15.59
C PHE A 183 7.06 -8.64 -14.87
N GLU A 184 7.63 -7.44 -15.00
CA GLU A 184 8.82 -7.06 -14.25
C GLU A 184 8.45 -6.41 -12.91
N ILE A 185 8.97 -6.98 -11.82
CA ILE A 185 8.90 -6.34 -10.50
C ILE A 185 9.93 -5.21 -10.49
N PRO A 186 9.52 -3.94 -10.28
CA PRO A 186 10.46 -2.84 -10.15
C PRO A 186 11.46 -3.12 -9.02
N LYS A 187 12.75 -2.86 -9.27
CA LYS A 187 13.73 -2.79 -8.18
C LYS A 187 13.43 -1.51 -7.40
N LEU A 188 13.34 -1.63 -6.07
CA LEU A 188 12.93 -0.54 -5.20
C LEU A 188 13.96 -0.30 -4.11
N ASP A 189 14.44 0.93 -4.01
CA ASP A 189 15.44 1.34 -3.01
C ASP A 189 14.81 1.73 -1.65
N SER A 190 13.48 1.67 -1.55
CA SER A 190 12.76 2.00 -0.31
C SER A 190 12.99 0.95 0.77
N SER A 191 13.13 1.42 2.02
CA SER A 191 13.27 0.56 3.19
C SER A 191 12.08 -0.39 3.34
N ILE A 192 12.37 -1.62 3.74
CA ILE A 192 11.37 -2.68 3.85
C ILE A 192 10.90 -2.84 5.29
N SER A 193 9.63 -2.53 5.55
CA SER A 193 8.99 -2.80 6.84
C SER A 193 8.44 -4.23 6.86
N PHE A 194 8.83 -5.02 7.85
CA PHE A 194 8.30 -6.37 8.04
C PHE A 194 6.78 -6.38 8.15
N VAL A 195 6.22 -5.55 9.04
CA VAL A 195 4.79 -5.50 9.33
C VAL A 195 3.98 -4.98 8.15
N ARG A 196 4.45 -3.92 7.49
CA ARG A 196 3.69 -3.26 6.41
C ARG A 196 3.85 -3.94 5.05
N HIS A 197 5.02 -4.52 4.77
CA HIS A 197 5.36 -5.01 3.43
C HIS A 197 5.52 -6.54 3.39
N VAL A 198 6.38 -7.11 4.24
CA VAL A 198 6.75 -8.54 4.15
C VAL A 198 5.63 -9.46 4.60
N ARG A 199 5.12 -9.26 5.82
CA ARG A 199 4.11 -10.13 6.43
C ARG A 199 2.83 -10.22 5.58
N PRO A 200 2.24 -9.12 5.06
CA PRO A 200 1.07 -9.21 4.20
C PRO A 200 1.36 -9.96 2.90
N LEU A 201 2.50 -9.69 2.27
CA LEU A 201 2.90 -10.34 1.03
C LEU A 201 3.04 -11.86 1.21
N TYR A 202 3.75 -12.30 2.24
CA TYR A 202 4.03 -13.72 2.44
C TYR A 202 2.74 -14.47 2.78
N LYS A 203 1.85 -13.88 3.57
CA LYS A 203 0.51 -14.43 3.81
C LYS A 203 -0.31 -14.59 2.52
N MET A 204 -0.16 -13.68 1.54
CA MET A 204 -0.81 -13.83 0.23
C MET A 204 -0.25 -15.02 -0.55
N PHE A 205 1.07 -15.24 -0.55
CA PHE A 205 1.67 -16.41 -1.18
C PHE A 205 1.27 -17.71 -0.50
N ILE A 206 1.32 -17.78 0.83
CA ILE A 206 0.89 -18.97 1.59
C ILE A 206 -0.56 -19.35 1.21
N LYS A 207 -1.47 -18.37 1.23
CA LYS A 207 -2.86 -18.59 0.81
C LYS A 207 -2.93 -19.03 -0.66
N ALA A 208 -2.17 -18.41 -1.54
CA ALA A 208 -2.16 -18.72 -2.96
C ALA A 208 -1.66 -20.14 -3.27
N PHE A 209 -0.66 -20.63 -2.53
CA PHE A 209 -0.14 -21.99 -2.66
C PHE A 209 -1.14 -23.04 -2.16
N TYR A 210 -1.77 -22.83 -1.00
CA TYR A 210 -2.83 -23.71 -0.52
C TYR A 210 -4.01 -23.80 -1.49
N LEU A 211 -4.44 -22.67 -2.06
CA LEU A 211 -5.51 -22.64 -3.07
C LEU A 211 -5.15 -23.41 -4.36
N ARG A 212 -3.87 -23.73 -4.58
CA ARG A 212 -3.37 -24.46 -5.75
C ARG A 212 -2.93 -25.89 -5.40
N GLY A 213 -3.18 -26.35 -4.17
CA GLY A 213 -2.77 -27.67 -3.70
C GLY A 213 -1.26 -27.83 -3.40
N ASP A 214 -0.48 -26.76 -3.49
CA ASP A 214 0.97 -26.79 -3.26
C ASP A 214 1.31 -26.60 -1.78
N VAL A 215 1.02 -27.64 -1.00
CA VAL A 215 1.21 -27.64 0.46
C VAL A 215 2.68 -27.47 0.84
N HIS A 216 3.59 -28.06 0.05
CA HIS A 216 5.03 -27.94 0.28
C HIS A 216 5.48 -26.48 0.18
N ALA A 217 5.16 -25.79 -0.93
CA ALA A 217 5.53 -24.39 -1.07
C ALA A 217 4.91 -23.50 0.00
N ALA A 218 3.65 -23.74 0.38
CA ALA A 218 3.00 -23.02 1.46
C ALA A 218 3.76 -23.16 2.79
N ARG A 219 4.17 -24.38 3.16
CA ARG A 219 4.95 -24.65 4.38
C ARG A 219 6.33 -24.00 4.33
N THR A 220 6.99 -24.03 3.17
CA THR A 220 8.28 -23.34 2.98
C THR A 220 8.14 -21.84 3.24
N VAL A 221 7.14 -21.17 2.65
CA VAL A 221 6.91 -19.73 2.90
C VAL A 221 6.53 -19.44 4.35
N VAL A 222 5.80 -20.34 5.03
CA VAL A 222 5.54 -20.21 6.48
C VAL A 222 6.84 -20.26 7.28
N GLY A 223 7.75 -21.19 6.96
CA GLY A 223 9.06 -21.29 7.61
C GLY A 223 9.87 -20.01 7.46
N ILE A 224 9.94 -19.49 6.24
CA ILE A 224 10.60 -18.21 5.92
C ILE A 224 9.95 -17.06 6.69
N LEU A 225 8.62 -16.97 6.68
CA LEU A 225 7.90 -15.90 7.39
C LEU A 225 8.23 -15.89 8.89
N LYS A 226 8.30 -17.07 9.53
CA LYS A 226 8.66 -17.21 10.94
C LYS A 226 10.11 -16.81 11.20
N ALA A 227 11.05 -17.21 10.32
CA ALA A 227 12.45 -16.84 10.44
C ALA A 227 12.66 -15.32 10.34
N VAL A 228 12.00 -14.67 9.36
CA VAL A 228 12.04 -13.21 9.21
C VAL A 228 11.38 -12.51 10.40
N GLU A 229 10.28 -13.05 10.91
CA GLU A 229 9.59 -12.50 12.08
C GLU A 229 10.48 -12.51 13.33
N ALA A 230 11.17 -13.62 13.58
CA ALA A 230 12.14 -13.73 14.68
C ALA A 230 13.25 -12.68 14.54
N GLY A 231 13.86 -12.56 13.36
CA GLY A 231 14.90 -11.55 13.11
C GLY A 231 14.41 -10.11 13.26
N ALA A 232 13.18 -9.81 12.81
CA ALA A 232 12.59 -8.48 12.96
C ALA A 232 12.34 -8.11 14.44
N MET A 233 11.87 -9.06 15.25
CA MET A 233 11.67 -8.85 16.69
C MET A 233 12.99 -8.65 17.44
N ASP A 234 14.06 -9.36 17.04
CA ASP A 234 15.38 -9.20 17.65
C ASP A 234 15.98 -7.82 17.35
N VAL A 235 15.81 -7.30 16.13
CA VAL A 235 16.23 -5.94 15.77
C VAL A 235 15.46 -4.90 16.60
N GLU A 236 14.13 -5.00 16.66
CA GLU A 236 13.30 -4.08 17.43
C GLU A 236 13.64 -4.11 18.94
N ARG A 237 13.88 -5.30 19.49
CA ARG A 237 14.30 -5.47 20.88
C ARG A 237 15.65 -4.78 21.13
N ARG A 238 16.63 -4.95 20.24
CA ARG A 238 17.95 -4.29 20.34
C ARG A 238 17.86 -2.77 20.26
N GLU A 239 17.03 -2.24 19.37
CA GLU A 239 16.81 -0.79 19.25
C GLU A 239 16.20 -0.21 20.52
N ARG A 240 15.19 -0.88 21.10
CA ARG A 240 14.60 -0.47 22.39
C ARG A 240 15.63 -0.45 23.52
N PHE A 241 16.50 -1.44 23.60
CA PHE A 241 17.58 -1.47 24.58
C PHE A 241 18.61 -0.33 24.39
N LYS A 242 18.93 0.01 23.14
CA LYS A 242 19.83 1.15 22.85
C LYS A 242 19.22 2.48 23.26
N ILE A 243 17.93 2.69 23.00
CA ILE A 243 17.21 3.91 23.40
C ILE A 243 17.16 4.03 24.92
N ALA A 244 16.88 2.93 25.63
CA ALA A 244 16.85 2.93 27.10
C ALA A 244 18.22 3.33 27.69
N ARG A 245 19.32 2.74 27.22
CA ARG A 245 20.68 3.11 27.69
C ARG A 245 21.10 4.53 27.31
N GLY A 246 20.76 4.99 26.11
CA GLY A 246 21.11 6.35 25.66
C GLY A 246 20.34 7.46 26.37
N LEU A 247 19.21 7.15 27.01
CA LEU A 247 18.49 8.10 27.87
C LEU A 247 19.17 8.26 29.24
N ASP A 248 19.77 7.20 29.77
CA ASP A 248 20.51 7.25 31.05
C ASP A 248 21.77 8.12 30.93
N ASP A 249 22.50 8.03 29.81
CA ASP A 249 23.74 8.80 29.58
C ASP A 249 23.49 10.31 29.40
N ASN A 250 22.33 10.71 28.88
CA ASN A 250 21.97 12.12 28.71
C ASN A 250 21.47 12.78 30.00
N HIS A 251 20.99 12.01 30.98
CA HIS A 251 20.59 12.52 32.29
C HIS A 251 21.79 12.75 33.22
N ALA A 252 22.83 11.92 33.09
CA ALA A 252 24.08 12.09 33.83
C ALA A 252 24.86 13.37 33.44
N ARG A 253 24.67 13.89 32.22
CA ARG A 253 25.38 15.09 31.72
C ARG A 253 24.70 16.42 32.01
N THR A 254 23.42 16.42 32.37
CA THR A 254 22.65 17.65 32.68
C THR A 254 22.58 17.95 34.18
N SER A 255 23.20 17.12 35.02
CA SER A 255 23.18 17.22 36.48
C SER A 255 24.49 17.70 37.11
N GLY A 256 25.46 18.17 36.31
CA GLY A 256 26.73 18.76 36.75
C GLY A 256 26.93 20.12 36.10
#